data_AF-A0A7J6DTH9-F1
#
_entry.id   AF-A0A7J6DTH9-F1
#
_cell.length_a   1.000
_cell.length_b   1.000
_cell.length_c   1.000
_cell.angle_alpha   90.00
_cell.angle_beta   90.00
_cell.angle_gamma   90.00
#
_symmetry.space_group_name_H-M   'P 1'
#
loop_
_entity.id
_entity.type
_entity.pdbx_description
1 polymer ?
#
loop_
_entity_poly.entity_id
_entity_poly.type
_entity_poly.pdbx_seq_one_letter_code
_entity_poly.pdbx_strand_id
1 'polypeptide(L)'
;MACATFNLGGAATLRLKNSFFQAPLRSISSLSCRTSPNSLHSNNFNCFTLKSHCSFSVKAKITSTTTPSQAERVVVLVIGGGGREHALCHALKRSPSCDTVFCAPGNAGISNSDDATCISDLDISDSSAVVSFCQKWNVGLVVVGPEAPLVAGLVNDLGMAGIPAFGPTKEAAALEGSKNFMKSLCDKYGIPTAKYQTFTDPSAAKQYIKEQGAPIVIKADGLAAGKGVTVAMTLEEAYEAVDSMLVDAVFGSAGCRVIVEEYLEGEEASFFALVDGENAIALESAQDHKRVGDGDTGPNTGGMGAYSPAPVLTKELEDVVMKSIILPTVKGMAAEGCKFVGVLYAGLMIEKKSGLPKLIEYNVRFGDPECQVLMVRLESDLAQALLAACRGELSDGSLRWSPGSAMVVVMASKGYPGSYQKGTVIKNLDEAEHVAPSVKVFHAGTALDSDGNFIGVGGRVLGVTAQGRDLEEARDLAYQAVEQINWPGGFYRRDIGWRALPQKQFVSKN
;
A
#
# COMPACT_ATOMS: atom_id res chain seq x y z
N MET A 1 -19.97 31.13 -56.13
CA MET A 1 -19.86 32.60 -55.90
C MET A 1 -19.81 32.79 -54.40
N ALA A 2 -18.81 33.32 -53.71
CA ALA A 2 -17.45 33.82 -53.94
C ALA A 2 -16.72 33.52 -52.59
N CYS A 3 -15.57 32.84 -52.53
CA CYS A 3 -14.19 33.25 -52.82
C CYS A 3 -13.64 34.45 -52.00
N ALA A 4 -12.46 34.20 -51.40
CA ALA A 4 -11.44 35.13 -50.86
C ALA A 4 -11.59 35.51 -49.36
N THR A 5 -10.56 35.51 -48.49
CA THR A 5 -9.10 35.30 -48.63
C THR A 5 -8.47 35.16 -47.23
N PHE A 6 -7.29 34.52 -47.17
CA PHE A 6 -6.35 34.44 -46.06
C PHE A 6 -5.85 35.80 -45.55
N ASN A 7 -5.46 35.88 -44.26
CA ASN A 7 -4.22 36.57 -43.89
C ASN A 7 -3.54 35.97 -42.64
N LEU A 8 -2.22 35.85 -42.74
CA LEU A 8 -1.26 35.33 -41.77
C LEU A 8 -0.74 36.42 -40.83
N GLY A 9 -0.24 36.03 -39.65
CA GLY A 9 0.90 36.68 -39.02
C GLY A 9 0.66 37.30 -37.65
N GLY A 10 1.08 36.60 -36.59
CA GLY A 10 1.24 37.13 -35.24
C GLY A 10 2.19 36.25 -34.44
N ALA A 11 3.46 36.62 -34.44
CA ALA A 11 4.57 35.86 -33.87
C ALA A 11 4.48 35.77 -32.33
N ALA A 12 4.41 34.54 -31.80
CA ALA A 12 4.60 34.25 -30.39
C ALA A 12 6.12 34.18 -30.10
N THR A 13 6.60 35.09 -29.26
CA THR A 13 7.99 35.09 -28.79
C THR A 13 8.06 34.27 -27.50
N LEU A 14 8.28 32.95 -27.61
CA LEU A 14 8.50 32.08 -26.46
C LEU A 14 9.99 32.14 -26.07
N ARG A 15 10.30 32.76 -24.93
CA ARG A 15 11.64 32.73 -24.32
C ARG A 15 11.88 31.35 -23.71
N LEU A 16 12.61 30.50 -24.43
CA LEU A 16 13.22 29.29 -23.88
C LEU A 16 14.41 29.68 -23.00
N LYS A 17 14.31 29.45 -21.68
CA LYS A 17 15.47 29.41 -20.78
C LYS A 17 16.09 28.01 -20.89
N ASN A 18 17.11 27.88 -21.74
CA ASN A 18 18.03 26.74 -21.73
C ASN A 18 19.05 26.93 -20.59
N SER A 19 18.93 26.16 -19.52
CA SER A 19 20.00 25.99 -18.54
C SER A 19 20.76 24.70 -18.87
N PHE A 20 21.88 24.87 -19.56
CA PHE A 20 22.90 23.85 -19.79
C PHE A 20 23.63 23.52 -18.47
N PHE A 21 23.69 22.24 -18.11
CA PHE A 21 24.74 21.72 -17.23
C PHE A 21 25.86 21.13 -18.09
N GLN A 22 27.05 21.73 -18.00
CA GLN A 22 28.30 21.19 -18.52
C GLN A 22 28.86 20.14 -17.55
N ALA A 23 29.15 18.94 -18.03
CA ALA A 23 29.99 17.96 -17.35
C ALA A 23 31.37 17.91 -18.03
N PRO A 24 32.50 17.80 -17.29
CA PRO A 24 33.83 17.79 -17.89
C PRO A 24 34.21 16.39 -18.40
N LEU A 25 34.63 16.34 -19.67
CA LEU A 25 35.29 15.21 -20.32
C LEU A 25 36.62 14.89 -19.60
N ARG A 26 36.79 13.66 -19.13
CA ARG A 26 38.11 13.11 -18.76
C ARG A 26 38.67 12.30 -19.93
N SER A 27 39.89 12.65 -20.32
CA SER A 27 40.70 12.03 -21.36
C SER A 27 41.06 10.58 -21.01
N ILE A 28 40.83 9.65 -21.94
CA ILE A 28 41.38 8.30 -21.91
C ILE A 28 42.67 8.32 -22.72
N SER A 29 43.80 8.10 -22.04
CA SER A 29 45.09 7.83 -22.67
C SER A 29 45.17 6.36 -23.09
N SER A 30 45.62 6.16 -24.32
CA SER A 30 45.92 4.88 -24.94
C SER A 30 47.12 4.19 -24.27
N LEU A 31 47.00 2.90 -23.96
CA LEU A 31 48.15 2.02 -23.75
C LEU A 31 48.15 0.90 -24.78
N SER A 32 49.28 0.82 -25.47
CA SER A 32 49.61 -0.10 -26.55
C SER A 32 49.77 -1.54 -26.10
N CYS A 33 49.20 -2.47 -26.87
CA CYS A 33 49.52 -3.89 -26.86
C CYS A 33 50.94 -4.16 -27.36
N ARG A 34 51.68 -5.04 -26.67
CA ARG A 34 52.78 -5.84 -27.23
C ARG A 34 52.49 -7.32 -27.03
N THR A 35 52.51 -8.06 -28.14
CA THR A 35 52.53 -9.52 -28.31
C THR A 35 53.91 -10.06 -27.88
N SER A 36 54.05 -11.14 -27.08
CA SER A 36 53.91 -12.61 -27.29
C SER A 36 55.26 -13.29 -26.90
N PRO A 37 55.46 -14.64 -26.88
CA PRO A 37 54.65 -15.79 -26.41
C PRO A 37 55.47 -16.84 -25.58
N ASN A 38 54.86 -18.02 -25.32
CA ASN A 38 55.40 -19.34 -24.86
C ASN A 38 55.45 -19.60 -23.34
N SER A 39 55.18 -20.78 -22.75
CA SER A 39 54.73 -22.13 -23.21
C SER A 39 54.51 -23.04 -21.99
N LEU A 40 53.47 -23.89 -22.05
CA LEU A 40 53.33 -25.32 -21.62
C LEU A 40 53.85 -25.90 -20.28
N HIS A 41 53.06 -26.89 -19.79
CA HIS A 41 53.31 -28.01 -18.85
C HIS A 41 53.29 -27.70 -17.33
N SER A 42 52.36 -28.23 -16.49
CA SER A 42 51.90 -29.60 -16.13
C SER A 42 52.67 -30.26 -14.97
N ASN A 43 51.88 -30.74 -14.00
CA ASN A 43 52.11 -31.82 -13.00
C ASN A 43 52.59 -31.49 -11.58
N ASN A 44 51.66 -31.77 -10.65
CA ASN A 44 51.77 -32.42 -9.33
C ASN A 44 53.13 -32.96 -8.90
N PHE A 45 53.52 -32.70 -7.64
CA PHE A 45 54.12 -33.71 -6.76
C PHE A 45 53.89 -33.42 -5.26
N ASN A 46 53.69 -34.52 -4.53
CA ASN A 46 53.40 -34.63 -3.10
C ASN A 46 54.63 -34.46 -2.20
N CYS A 47 54.38 -33.92 -1.00
CA CYS A 47 54.81 -34.34 0.34
C CYS A 47 56.26 -34.84 0.58
N PHE A 48 57.01 -34.21 1.50
CA PHE A 48 57.45 -34.84 2.76
C PHE A 48 58.12 -33.82 3.72
N THR A 49 58.01 -34.14 5.01
CA THR A 49 58.27 -33.41 6.26
C THR A 49 59.74 -33.16 6.63
N LEU A 50 60.03 -32.11 7.42
CA LEU A 50 60.40 -32.13 8.87
C LEU A 50 61.28 -30.92 9.32
N LYS A 51 60.99 -30.50 10.56
CA LYS A 51 61.82 -29.75 11.55
C LYS A 51 61.76 -28.22 11.54
N SER A 52 60.91 -27.76 12.46
CA SER A 52 61.12 -26.71 13.47
C SER A 52 62.17 -25.64 13.17
N HIS A 53 61.73 -24.38 13.12
CA HIS A 53 62.31 -23.31 13.93
C HIS A 53 61.18 -22.35 14.32
N CYS A 54 61.13 -22.05 15.61
CA CYS A 54 60.16 -21.14 16.21
C CYS A 54 60.58 -19.72 15.85
N SER A 55 59.80 -19.03 15.02
CA SER A 55 59.98 -17.60 14.73
C SER A 55 58.66 -16.87 14.97
N PHE A 56 58.71 -15.92 15.89
CA PHE A 56 57.66 -14.98 16.26
C PHE A 56 56.87 -14.48 15.04
N SER A 57 55.59 -14.84 14.93
CA SER A 57 54.67 -14.23 13.99
C SER A 57 53.94 -13.09 14.70
N VAL A 58 54.29 -11.86 14.32
CA VAL A 58 53.42 -10.70 14.53
C VAL A 58 52.18 -10.95 13.68
N LYS A 59 51.05 -11.29 14.32
CA LYS A 59 49.74 -11.25 13.67
C LYS A 59 49.45 -9.79 13.37
N ALA A 60 49.78 -9.35 12.17
CA ALA A 60 49.16 -8.18 11.57
C ALA A 60 47.67 -8.50 11.47
N LYS A 61 46.90 -7.99 12.44
CA LYS A 61 45.45 -7.95 12.39
C LYS A 61 45.14 -7.04 11.21
N ILE A 62 44.87 -7.61 10.04
CA ILE A 62 44.22 -6.88 8.96
C ILE A 62 42.82 -6.59 9.50
N THR A 63 42.71 -5.46 10.20
CA THR A 63 41.44 -4.78 10.37
C THR A 63 41.09 -4.28 8.98
N SER A 64 40.38 -5.10 8.21
CA SER A 64 39.56 -4.60 7.11
C SER A 64 38.52 -3.70 7.76
N THR A 65 38.86 -2.42 7.88
CA THR A 65 37.87 -1.37 7.99
C THR A 65 37.09 -1.45 6.69
N THR A 66 36.02 -2.25 6.69
CA THR A 66 34.94 -2.13 5.73
C THR A 66 34.44 -0.70 5.88
N THR A 67 34.86 0.15 4.95
CA THR A 67 34.14 1.36 4.62
C THR A 67 32.65 0.97 4.54
N PRO A 68 31.71 1.72 5.15
CA PRO A 68 30.30 1.46 4.91
C PRO A 68 30.11 1.46 3.40
N SER A 69 29.66 0.33 2.84
CA SER A 69 29.27 0.29 1.43
C SER A 69 28.32 1.46 1.20
N GLN A 70 28.58 2.30 0.21
CA GLN A 70 27.56 3.24 -0.26
C GLN A 70 26.30 2.42 -0.49
N ALA A 71 25.25 2.68 0.31
CA ALA A 71 23.99 1.97 0.17
C ALA A 71 23.51 2.13 -1.29
N GLU A 72 23.15 1.02 -1.91
CA GLU A 72 22.65 0.97 -3.28
C GLU A 72 21.46 1.94 -3.40
N ARG A 73 21.61 3.00 -4.20
CA ARG A 73 20.52 3.91 -4.52
C ARG A 73 19.79 3.41 -5.75
N VAL A 74 18.47 3.24 -5.65
CA VAL A 74 17.64 2.71 -6.74
C VAL A 74 16.65 3.74 -7.27
N VAL A 75 16.37 3.66 -8.56
CA VAL A 75 15.22 4.35 -9.17
C VAL A 75 13.97 3.52 -8.88
N VAL A 76 12.94 4.16 -8.32
CA VAL A 76 11.70 3.51 -7.90
C VAL A 76 10.55 3.92 -8.80
N LEU A 77 9.72 2.96 -9.22
CA LEU A 77 8.44 3.20 -9.89
C LEU A 77 7.29 2.78 -8.97
N VAL A 78 6.43 3.72 -8.57
CA VAL A 78 5.19 3.45 -7.84
C VAL A 78 4.05 3.29 -8.84
N ILE A 79 3.31 2.18 -8.76
CA ILE A 79 2.12 1.92 -9.58
C ILE A 79 0.87 2.33 -8.81
N GLY A 80 0.05 3.20 -9.40
CA GLY A 80 -1.21 3.71 -8.88
C GLY A 80 -1.29 5.25 -8.90
N GLY A 81 -2.26 5.81 -8.17
CA GLY A 81 -2.56 7.24 -8.22
C GLY A 81 -3.54 7.71 -7.14
N GLY A 82 -3.75 6.90 -6.10
CA GLY A 82 -4.53 7.25 -4.92
C GLY A 82 -3.72 7.93 -3.82
N GLY A 83 -4.35 8.14 -2.67
CA GLY A 83 -3.71 8.77 -1.50
C GLY A 83 -2.62 7.89 -0.90
N ARG A 84 -2.81 6.56 -0.92
CA ARG A 84 -1.76 5.59 -0.59
C ARG A 84 -0.52 5.76 -1.47
N GLU A 85 -0.67 5.87 -2.79
CA GLU A 85 0.49 6.03 -3.67
C GLU A 85 1.18 7.37 -3.48
N HIS A 86 0.44 8.45 -3.20
CA HIS A 86 1.03 9.73 -2.81
C HIS A 86 1.86 9.59 -1.52
N ALA A 87 1.31 8.92 -0.50
CA ALA A 87 2.03 8.67 0.75
C ALA A 87 3.29 7.81 0.56
N LEU A 88 3.23 6.79 -0.31
CA LEU A 88 4.40 5.99 -0.68
C LEU A 88 5.46 6.84 -1.40
N CYS A 89 5.06 7.67 -2.37
CA CYS A 89 5.99 8.58 -3.06
C CYS A 89 6.65 9.53 -2.05
N HIS A 90 5.88 10.09 -1.13
CA HIS A 90 6.37 10.98 -0.09
C HIS A 90 7.40 10.32 0.84
N ALA A 91 7.16 9.07 1.27
CA ALA A 91 8.12 8.33 2.09
C ALA A 91 9.36 7.89 1.29
N LEU A 92 9.18 7.43 0.05
CA LEU A 92 10.29 7.03 -0.83
C LEU A 92 11.20 8.21 -1.17
N LYS A 93 10.65 9.41 -1.37
CA LYS A 93 11.43 10.62 -1.60
C LYS A 93 12.40 10.94 -0.44
N ARG A 94 12.02 10.60 0.79
CA ARG A 94 12.84 10.77 2.00
C ARG A 94 13.84 9.63 2.23
N SER A 95 13.74 8.52 1.48
CA SER A 95 14.62 7.37 1.65
C SER A 95 16.04 7.66 1.10
N PRO A 96 17.10 7.42 1.89
CA PRO A 96 18.48 7.63 1.43
C PRO A 96 18.90 6.62 0.35
N SER A 97 18.30 5.42 0.32
CA SER A 97 18.48 4.40 -0.72
C SER A 97 17.60 4.62 -1.97
N CYS A 98 16.81 5.69 -2.02
CA CYS A 98 16.05 6.06 -3.21
C CYS A 98 16.75 7.18 -3.98
N ASP A 99 16.91 6.99 -5.30
CA ASP A 99 17.48 8.01 -6.17
C ASP A 99 16.43 8.92 -6.78
N THR A 100 15.48 8.32 -7.50
CA THR A 100 14.39 9.00 -8.20
C THR A 100 13.11 8.21 -7.98
N VAL A 101 11.98 8.91 -7.81
CA VAL A 101 10.65 8.30 -7.70
C VAL A 101 9.83 8.68 -8.93
N PHE A 102 9.40 7.67 -9.69
CA PHE A 102 8.36 7.77 -10.69
C PHE A 102 7.03 7.27 -10.11
N CYS A 103 5.91 7.82 -10.57
CA CYS A 103 4.59 7.31 -10.24
C CYS A 103 3.73 7.18 -11.50
N ALA A 104 3.05 6.06 -11.70
CA ALA A 104 2.24 5.82 -12.90
C ALA A 104 0.84 5.30 -12.54
N PRO A 105 -0.24 5.95 -13.02
CA PRO A 105 -0.25 7.24 -13.70
C PRO A 105 0.00 8.42 -12.74
N GLY A 106 -0.06 8.20 -11.43
CA GLY A 106 -0.05 9.25 -10.42
C GLY A 106 -1.37 10.06 -10.39
N ASN A 107 -1.32 11.25 -9.79
CA ASN A 107 -2.44 12.20 -9.76
C ASN A 107 -1.92 13.64 -9.74
N ALA A 108 -2.84 14.61 -9.81
CA ALA A 108 -2.48 16.03 -9.84
C ALA A 108 -1.73 16.50 -8.59
N GLY A 109 -1.96 15.93 -7.41
CA GLY A 109 -1.20 16.28 -6.23
C GLY A 109 0.25 15.81 -6.32
N ILE A 110 0.45 14.54 -6.70
CA ILE A 110 1.79 13.98 -6.86
C ILE A 110 2.58 14.74 -7.94
N SER A 111 1.94 15.09 -9.06
CA SER A 111 2.63 15.80 -10.15
C SER A 111 2.96 17.25 -9.85
N ASN A 112 2.29 17.85 -8.85
CA ASN A 112 2.52 19.23 -8.42
C ASN A 112 3.23 19.27 -7.04
N SER A 113 3.66 18.12 -6.51
CA SER A 113 4.55 18.04 -5.35
C SER A 113 5.96 17.63 -5.80
N ASP A 114 6.93 17.77 -4.90
CA ASP A 114 8.31 17.31 -5.12
C ASP A 114 8.50 15.80 -4.82
N ASP A 115 7.40 15.06 -4.58
CA ASP A 115 7.45 13.67 -4.12
C ASP A 115 7.80 12.68 -5.24
N ALA A 116 7.30 12.87 -6.47
CA ALA A 116 7.58 11.99 -7.60
C ALA A 116 7.33 12.65 -8.98
N THR A 117 7.91 12.07 -10.02
CA THR A 117 7.55 12.40 -11.43
C THR A 117 6.43 11.48 -11.92
N CYS A 118 5.26 12.04 -12.23
CA CYS A 118 4.14 11.28 -12.77
C CYS A 118 4.33 10.92 -14.24
N ILE A 119 4.05 9.67 -14.60
CA ILE A 119 4.08 9.14 -15.97
C ILE A 119 2.64 8.81 -16.37
N SER A 120 1.88 9.84 -16.75
CA SER A 120 0.43 9.75 -16.97
C SER A 120 0.03 8.90 -18.17
N ASP A 121 0.94 8.70 -19.12
CA ASP A 121 0.74 7.97 -20.38
C ASP A 121 1.15 6.48 -20.28
N LEU A 122 1.72 6.04 -19.15
CA LEU A 122 2.02 4.63 -18.92
C LEU A 122 0.76 3.88 -18.51
N ASP A 123 0.27 3.01 -19.39
CA ASP A 123 -0.82 2.08 -19.07
C ASP A 123 -0.31 0.99 -18.11
N ILE A 124 -0.72 1.08 -16.85
CA ILE A 124 -0.35 0.14 -15.80
C ILE A 124 -1.05 -1.22 -15.90
N SER A 125 -2.03 -1.36 -16.81
CA SER A 125 -2.67 -2.64 -17.11
C SER A 125 -1.95 -3.42 -18.21
N ASP A 126 -1.04 -2.77 -18.95
CA ASP A 126 -0.14 -3.40 -19.91
C ASP A 126 1.22 -3.67 -19.25
N SER A 127 1.43 -4.90 -18.80
CA SER A 127 2.69 -5.31 -18.17
C SER A 127 3.90 -5.16 -19.09
N SER A 128 3.73 -5.32 -20.41
CA SER A 128 4.82 -5.15 -21.38
C SER A 128 5.25 -3.69 -21.47
N ALA A 129 4.29 -2.76 -21.41
CA ALA A 129 4.59 -1.32 -21.35
C ALA A 129 5.34 -0.97 -20.05
N VAL A 130 4.91 -1.49 -18.91
CA VAL A 130 5.58 -1.26 -17.61
C VAL A 130 7.00 -1.82 -17.59
N VAL A 131 7.21 -3.05 -18.06
CA VAL A 131 8.55 -3.67 -18.17
C VAL A 131 9.46 -2.83 -19.09
N SER A 132 8.95 -2.41 -20.25
CA SER A 132 9.71 -1.59 -21.20
C SER A 132 10.12 -0.24 -20.60
N PHE A 133 9.22 0.40 -19.85
CA PHE A 133 9.53 1.62 -19.11
C PHE A 133 10.64 1.37 -18.10
N CYS A 134 10.53 0.31 -17.28
CA CYS A 134 11.50 -0.02 -16.25
C CYS A 134 12.91 -0.24 -16.83
N GLN A 135 13.02 -0.97 -17.94
CA GLN A 135 14.28 -1.21 -18.63
C GLN A 135 14.88 0.08 -19.19
N LYS A 136 14.05 0.94 -19.80
CA LYS A 136 14.48 2.22 -20.38
C LYS A 136 15.03 3.18 -19.33
N TRP A 137 14.43 3.22 -18.14
CA TRP A 137 14.77 4.16 -17.07
C TRP A 137 15.62 3.55 -15.95
N ASN A 138 16.07 2.30 -16.12
CA ASN A 138 16.85 1.57 -15.13
C ASN A 138 16.19 1.55 -13.75
N VAL A 139 14.88 1.25 -13.72
CA VAL A 139 14.11 1.10 -12.49
C VAL A 139 14.63 -0.13 -11.73
N GLY A 140 15.13 0.10 -10.52
CA GLY A 140 15.66 -0.94 -9.63
C GLY A 140 14.64 -1.51 -8.66
N LEU A 141 13.47 -0.86 -8.53
CA LEU A 141 12.37 -1.33 -7.68
C LEU A 141 11.03 -0.81 -8.22
N VAL A 142 10.07 -1.70 -8.41
CA VAL A 142 8.66 -1.35 -8.65
C VAL A 142 7.87 -1.57 -7.37
N VAL A 143 7.06 -0.61 -6.94
CA VAL A 143 6.16 -0.73 -5.77
C VAL A 143 4.72 -0.70 -6.26
N VAL A 144 4.01 -1.81 -6.13
CA VAL A 144 2.63 -1.93 -6.63
C VAL A 144 1.65 -1.53 -5.53
N GLY A 145 0.97 -0.39 -5.72
CA GLY A 145 -0.01 0.14 -4.77
C GLY A 145 -1.38 -0.57 -4.81
N PRO A 146 -2.09 -0.56 -5.96
CA PRO A 146 -3.42 -1.15 -6.09
C PRO A 146 -3.38 -2.68 -6.31
N GLU A 147 -4.50 -3.32 -5.99
CA GLU A 147 -4.70 -4.77 -6.09
C GLU A 147 -4.84 -5.26 -7.54
N ALA A 148 -5.41 -4.46 -8.43
CA ALA A 148 -5.73 -4.90 -9.79
C ALA A 148 -4.48 -5.35 -10.60
N PRO A 149 -3.35 -4.60 -10.62
CA PRO A 149 -2.12 -5.06 -11.28
C PRO A 149 -1.50 -6.31 -10.63
N LEU A 150 -1.68 -6.51 -9.32
CA LEU A 150 -1.19 -7.70 -8.62
C LEU A 150 -1.94 -8.95 -9.10
N VAL A 151 -3.27 -8.89 -9.14
CA VAL A 151 -4.12 -10.00 -9.61
C VAL A 151 -3.96 -10.24 -11.12
N ALA A 152 -3.62 -9.21 -11.89
CA ALA A 152 -3.30 -9.35 -13.31
C ALA A 152 -1.94 -10.04 -13.56
N GLY A 153 -1.04 -10.09 -12.58
CA GLY A 153 0.26 -10.74 -12.68
C GLY A 153 1.42 -9.81 -13.05
N LEU A 154 1.30 -8.49 -12.84
CA LEU A 154 2.38 -7.54 -13.13
C LEU A 154 3.71 -7.91 -12.43
N VAL A 155 3.63 -8.39 -11.19
CA VAL A 155 4.80 -8.83 -10.42
C VAL A 155 5.47 -10.05 -11.06
N ASN A 156 4.69 -10.99 -11.61
CA ASN A 156 5.23 -12.16 -12.30
C ASN A 156 6.04 -11.73 -13.54
N ASP A 157 5.49 -10.83 -14.34
CA ASP A 157 6.12 -10.35 -15.58
C ASP A 157 7.40 -9.54 -15.32
N LEU A 158 7.37 -8.67 -14.30
CA LEU A 158 8.57 -7.95 -13.83
C LEU A 158 9.66 -8.91 -13.34
N GLY A 159 9.27 -9.94 -12.57
CA GLY A 159 10.18 -10.98 -12.12
C GLY A 159 10.83 -11.76 -13.27
N MET A 160 10.07 -12.12 -14.30
CA MET A 160 10.60 -12.74 -15.52
C MET A 160 11.60 -11.85 -16.26
N ALA A 161 11.43 -10.52 -16.18
CA ALA A 161 12.35 -9.54 -16.73
C ALA A 161 13.54 -9.19 -15.81
N GLY A 162 13.63 -9.81 -14.62
CA GLY A 162 14.70 -9.55 -13.65
C GLY A 162 14.59 -8.22 -12.92
N ILE A 163 13.40 -7.62 -12.87
CA ILE A 163 13.13 -6.33 -12.21
C ILE A 163 12.52 -6.60 -10.83
N PRO A 164 13.13 -6.13 -9.72
CA PRO A 164 12.56 -6.28 -8.40
C PRO A 164 11.20 -5.57 -8.29
N ALA A 165 10.19 -6.30 -7.80
CA ALA A 165 8.83 -5.80 -7.65
C ALA A 165 8.30 -6.10 -6.25
N PHE A 166 7.97 -5.05 -5.51
CA PHE A 166 7.35 -5.13 -4.20
C PHE A 166 5.83 -5.27 -4.35
N GLY A 167 5.36 -6.48 -4.13
CA GLY A 167 3.97 -6.91 -4.23
C GLY A 167 3.92 -8.42 -4.45
N PRO A 168 2.79 -9.09 -4.11
CA PRO A 168 2.66 -10.51 -4.30
C PRO A 168 2.59 -10.88 -5.78
N THR A 169 3.01 -12.09 -6.13
CA THR A 169 2.67 -12.68 -7.43
C THR A 169 1.15 -12.89 -7.53
N LYS A 170 0.64 -13.12 -8.73
CA LYS A 170 -0.78 -13.43 -8.98
C LYS A 170 -1.30 -14.56 -8.09
N GLU A 171 -0.51 -15.61 -7.90
CA GLU A 171 -0.85 -16.77 -7.08
C GLU A 171 -0.96 -16.39 -5.60
N ALA A 172 -0.03 -15.55 -5.11
CA ALA A 172 -0.05 -15.08 -3.74
C ALA A 172 -1.14 -14.01 -3.49
N ALA A 173 -1.48 -13.22 -4.52
CA ALA A 173 -2.56 -12.24 -4.49
C ALA A 173 -3.96 -12.88 -4.36
N ALA A 174 -4.08 -14.20 -4.57
CA ALA A 174 -5.30 -14.95 -4.30
C ALA A 174 -5.78 -14.85 -2.84
N LEU A 175 -4.93 -14.48 -1.89
CA LEU A 175 -5.33 -14.18 -0.50
C LEU A 175 -6.39 -13.07 -0.40
N GLU A 176 -6.32 -12.03 -1.25
CA GLU A 176 -7.36 -10.98 -1.36
C GLU A 176 -8.36 -11.34 -2.48
N GLY A 177 -7.87 -11.92 -3.57
CA GLY A 177 -8.67 -12.21 -4.77
C GLY A 177 -9.69 -13.35 -4.61
N SER A 178 -9.49 -14.29 -3.67
CA SER A 178 -10.45 -15.36 -3.37
C SER A 178 -10.54 -15.57 -1.87
N LYS A 179 -11.71 -15.24 -1.32
CA LYS A 179 -12.00 -15.47 0.10
C LYS A 179 -12.07 -16.97 0.39
N ASN A 180 -12.49 -17.79 -0.58
CA ASN A 180 -12.48 -19.25 -0.44
C ASN A 180 -11.05 -19.79 -0.30
N PHE A 181 -10.10 -19.30 -1.11
CA PHE A 181 -8.68 -19.65 -1.00
C PHE A 181 -8.13 -19.28 0.39
N MET A 182 -8.35 -18.03 0.82
CA MET A 182 -7.93 -17.56 2.14
C MET A 182 -8.48 -18.43 3.27
N LYS A 183 -9.78 -18.74 3.25
CA LYS A 183 -10.41 -19.56 4.28
C LYS A 183 -9.92 -21.02 4.28
N SER A 184 -9.70 -21.60 3.10
CA SER A 184 -9.13 -22.95 2.96
C SER A 184 -7.71 -23.03 3.53
N LEU A 185 -6.91 -21.97 3.31
CA LEU A 185 -5.59 -21.84 3.93
C LEU A 185 -5.72 -21.74 5.46
N CYS A 186 -6.70 -20.98 5.95
CA CYS A 186 -6.92 -20.85 7.39
C CYS A 186 -7.22 -22.19 8.06
N ASP A 187 -8.10 -22.99 7.48
CA ASP A 187 -8.43 -24.32 8.00
C ASP A 187 -7.22 -25.26 7.99
N LYS A 188 -6.48 -25.28 6.88
CA LYS A 188 -5.33 -26.18 6.69
C LYS A 188 -4.17 -25.88 7.64
N TYR A 189 -3.95 -24.60 7.96
CA TYR A 189 -2.83 -24.15 8.79
C TYR A 189 -3.23 -23.68 10.19
N GLY A 190 -4.49 -23.89 10.58
CA GLY A 190 -4.98 -23.58 11.93
C GLY A 190 -4.98 -22.08 12.27
N ILE A 191 -5.21 -21.22 11.28
CA ILE A 191 -5.29 -19.76 11.47
C ILE A 191 -6.68 -19.40 12.00
N PRO A 192 -6.80 -18.67 13.11
CA PRO A 192 -8.10 -18.34 13.70
C PRO A 192 -8.87 -17.37 12.80
N THR A 193 -10.04 -17.80 12.33
CA THR A 193 -10.97 -16.99 11.54
C THR A 193 -12.42 -17.33 11.92
N ALA A 194 -13.39 -16.56 11.41
CA ALA A 194 -14.81 -16.88 11.54
C ALA A 194 -15.12 -18.23 10.91
N LYS A 195 -15.88 -19.08 11.61
CA LYS A 195 -16.50 -20.28 11.03
C LYS A 195 -17.28 -19.90 9.79
N TYR A 196 -17.20 -20.75 8.76
CA TYR A 196 -17.78 -20.43 7.47
C TYR A 196 -18.21 -21.68 6.72
N GLN A 197 -19.05 -21.49 5.70
CA GLN A 197 -19.29 -22.45 4.64
C GLN A 197 -19.51 -21.73 3.30
N THR A 198 -19.10 -22.37 2.20
CA THR A 198 -19.22 -21.78 0.86
C THR A 198 -20.33 -22.44 0.04
N PHE A 199 -21.03 -21.64 -0.76
CA PHE A 199 -22.16 -22.11 -1.55
C PHE A 199 -22.13 -21.52 -2.97
N THR A 200 -22.55 -22.33 -3.94
CA THR A 200 -22.90 -21.90 -5.30
C THR A 200 -24.39 -22.05 -5.60
N ASP A 201 -25.11 -22.80 -4.75
CA ASP A 201 -26.57 -22.98 -4.83
C ASP A 201 -27.24 -22.06 -3.77
N PRO A 202 -28.10 -21.12 -4.19
CA PRO A 202 -28.79 -20.21 -3.27
C PRO A 202 -29.72 -20.95 -2.29
N SER A 203 -30.34 -22.06 -2.69
CA SER A 203 -31.23 -22.84 -1.81
C SER A 203 -30.44 -23.50 -0.68
N ALA A 204 -29.28 -24.07 -1.01
CA ALA A 204 -28.37 -24.64 -0.03
C ALA A 204 -27.81 -23.58 0.94
N ALA A 205 -27.45 -22.40 0.42
CA ALA A 205 -27.00 -21.28 1.24
C ALA A 205 -28.08 -20.82 2.23
N LYS A 206 -29.32 -20.64 1.76
CA LYS A 206 -30.46 -20.23 2.60
C LYS A 206 -30.81 -21.27 3.65
N GLN A 207 -30.74 -22.57 3.32
CA GLN A 207 -30.96 -23.64 4.29
C GLN A 207 -29.90 -23.62 5.39
N TYR A 208 -28.63 -23.44 5.04
CA TYR A 208 -27.57 -23.30 6.04
C TYR A 208 -27.75 -22.06 6.93
N ILE A 209 -28.10 -20.91 6.34
CA ILE A 209 -28.41 -19.67 7.07
C ILE A 209 -29.55 -19.90 8.06
N LYS A 210 -30.62 -20.61 7.65
CA LYS A 210 -31.74 -20.96 8.52
C LYS A 210 -31.33 -21.81 9.72
N GLU A 211 -30.37 -22.72 9.53
CA GLU A 211 -29.84 -23.58 10.59
C GLU A 211 -28.93 -22.81 11.57
N GLN A 212 -28.14 -21.86 11.08
CA GLN A 212 -27.23 -21.05 11.91
C GLN A 212 -27.94 -19.90 12.64
N GLY A 213 -28.95 -19.28 12.01
CA GLY A 213 -29.61 -18.08 12.51
C GLY A 213 -28.89 -16.78 12.15
N ALA A 214 -29.39 -15.65 12.67
CA ALA A 214 -28.81 -14.32 12.53
C ALA A 214 -28.41 -13.76 13.92
N PRO A 215 -27.43 -12.84 14.04
CA PRO A 215 -26.69 -12.19 12.96
C PRO A 215 -25.71 -13.11 12.24
N ILE A 216 -25.55 -12.91 10.93
CA ILE A 216 -24.69 -13.72 10.05
C ILE A 216 -24.09 -12.85 8.94
N VAL A 217 -22.93 -13.23 8.41
CA VAL A 217 -22.23 -12.45 7.38
C VAL A 217 -22.23 -13.19 6.05
N ILE A 218 -22.61 -12.51 4.97
CA ILE A 218 -22.63 -13.05 3.61
C ILE A 218 -21.61 -12.26 2.79
N LYS A 219 -20.64 -12.97 2.19
CA LYS A 219 -19.60 -12.38 1.38
C LYS A 219 -19.56 -12.99 -0.02
N ALA A 220 -19.34 -12.15 -1.03
CA ALA A 220 -19.02 -12.59 -2.39
C ALA A 220 -17.57 -13.10 -2.47
N ASP A 221 -17.33 -14.19 -3.18
CA ASP A 221 -15.97 -14.72 -3.44
C ASP A 221 -15.34 -14.01 -4.64
N GLY A 222 -14.46 -13.04 -4.36
CA GLY A 222 -13.82 -12.23 -5.39
C GLY A 222 -13.57 -10.79 -4.95
N LEU A 223 -12.98 -10.01 -5.87
CA LEU A 223 -12.81 -8.57 -5.73
C LEU A 223 -14.16 -7.87 -5.96
N ALA A 224 -14.79 -7.43 -4.88
CA ALA A 224 -16.05 -6.68 -4.91
C ALA A 224 -15.89 -5.22 -4.45
N ALA A 225 -14.66 -4.68 -4.49
CA ALA A 225 -14.32 -3.31 -4.08
C ALA A 225 -14.90 -2.91 -2.70
N GLY A 226 -14.87 -3.83 -1.73
CA GLY A 226 -15.41 -3.63 -0.38
C GLY A 226 -16.95 -3.62 -0.27
N LYS A 227 -17.67 -3.83 -1.39
CA LYS A 227 -19.14 -3.82 -1.44
C LYS A 227 -19.79 -5.20 -1.40
N GLY A 228 -18.99 -6.25 -1.56
CA GLY A 228 -19.48 -7.64 -1.55
C GLY A 228 -19.57 -8.26 -0.16
N VAL A 229 -19.87 -7.49 0.88
CA VAL A 229 -20.01 -7.96 2.26
C VAL A 229 -21.31 -7.41 2.85
N THR A 230 -22.20 -8.29 3.27
CA THR A 230 -23.43 -7.96 3.99
C THR A 230 -23.40 -8.56 5.38
N VAL A 231 -23.54 -7.71 6.40
CA VAL A 231 -23.78 -8.15 7.79
C VAL A 231 -25.29 -8.15 7.99
N ALA A 232 -25.90 -9.33 7.92
CA ALA A 232 -27.34 -9.50 8.05
C ALA A 232 -27.72 -9.69 9.51
N MET A 233 -28.56 -8.79 10.03
CA MET A 233 -29.08 -8.85 11.40
C MET A 233 -30.36 -9.70 11.49
N THR A 234 -30.99 -9.97 10.35
CA THR A 234 -32.20 -10.80 10.21
C THR A 234 -32.00 -11.89 9.16
N LEU A 235 -32.86 -12.92 9.17
CA LEU A 235 -32.82 -13.98 8.17
C LEU A 235 -33.22 -13.45 6.79
N GLU A 236 -34.16 -12.52 6.75
CA GLU A 236 -34.66 -11.87 5.55
C GLU A 236 -33.53 -11.11 4.85
N GLU A 237 -32.78 -10.27 5.59
CA GLU A 237 -31.60 -9.57 5.07
C GLU A 237 -30.54 -10.55 4.53
N ALA A 238 -30.35 -11.69 5.22
CA ALA A 238 -29.40 -12.71 4.81
C ALA A 238 -29.81 -13.39 3.49
N TYR A 239 -31.11 -13.67 3.32
CA TYR A 239 -31.64 -14.27 2.10
C TYR A 239 -31.57 -13.31 0.91
N GLU A 240 -31.90 -12.03 1.12
CA GLU A 240 -31.75 -10.99 0.11
C GLU A 240 -30.30 -10.84 -0.35
N ALA A 241 -29.34 -10.90 0.59
CA ALA A 241 -27.92 -10.87 0.26
C ALA A 241 -27.49 -12.07 -0.61
N VAL A 242 -27.99 -13.27 -0.30
CA VAL A 242 -27.71 -14.48 -1.11
C VAL A 242 -28.28 -14.34 -2.51
N ASP A 243 -29.52 -13.88 -2.65
CA ASP A 243 -30.16 -13.72 -3.97
C ASP A 243 -29.43 -12.66 -4.81
N SER A 244 -29.10 -11.52 -4.20
CA SER A 244 -28.35 -10.46 -4.88
C SER A 244 -27.00 -10.94 -5.42
N MET A 245 -26.32 -11.83 -4.69
CA MET A 245 -25.01 -12.35 -5.09
C MET A 245 -25.09 -13.50 -6.10
N LEU A 246 -25.90 -14.54 -5.83
CA LEU A 246 -25.92 -15.79 -6.60
C LEU A 246 -26.97 -15.81 -7.74
N VAL A 247 -28.05 -15.05 -7.61
CA VAL A 247 -29.17 -15.05 -8.58
C VAL A 247 -29.07 -13.84 -9.50
N ASP A 248 -29.00 -12.65 -8.92
CA ASP A 248 -28.93 -11.40 -9.67
C ASP A 248 -27.53 -11.11 -10.22
N ALA A 249 -26.52 -11.88 -9.78
CA ALA A 249 -25.13 -11.80 -10.21
C ALA A 249 -24.57 -10.36 -10.22
N VAL A 250 -24.93 -9.56 -9.20
CA VAL A 250 -24.60 -8.11 -9.15
C VAL A 250 -23.09 -7.85 -9.21
N PHE A 251 -22.27 -8.83 -8.85
CA PHE A 251 -20.80 -8.76 -8.87
C PHE A 251 -20.15 -9.52 -10.04
N GLY A 252 -20.93 -9.93 -11.05
CA GLY A 252 -20.43 -10.71 -12.19
C GLY A 252 -19.80 -12.03 -11.75
N SER A 253 -18.61 -12.36 -12.26
CA SER A 253 -17.90 -13.60 -11.92
C SER A 253 -17.51 -13.70 -10.43
N ALA A 254 -17.36 -12.57 -9.73
CA ALA A 254 -17.11 -12.53 -8.29
C ALA A 254 -18.34 -12.92 -7.44
N GLY A 255 -19.52 -13.05 -8.07
CA GLY A 255 -20.77 -13.47 -7.42
C GLY A 255 -21.11 -14.95 -7.59
N CYS A 256 -20.32 -15.75 -8.34
CA CYS A 256 -20.66 -17.15 -8.62
C CYS A 256 -20.55 -18.09 -7.40
N ARG A 257 -19.99 -17.60 -6.30
CA ARG A 257 -19.87 -18.30 -5.01
C ARG A 257 -20.03 -17.29 -3.90
N VAL A 258 -20.75 -17.68 -2.85
CA VAL A 258 -20.85 -16.91 -1.61
C VAL A 258 -20.22 -17.68 -0.45
N ILE A 259 -19.77 -16.93 0.53
CA ILE A 259 -19.24 -17.42 1.80
C ILE A 259 -20.17 -16.90 2.88
N VAL A 260 -20.76 -17.82 3.62
CA VAL A 260 -21.59 -17.51 4.78
C VAL A 260 -20.72 -17.74 6.02
N GLU A 261 -20.49 -16.69 6.80
CA GLU A 261 -19.63 -16.68 7.98
C GLU A 261 -20.41 -16.37 9.25
N GLU A 262 -19.97 -16.93 10.39
CA GLU A 262 -20.46 -16.51 11.69
C GLU A 262 -20.19 -15.01 11.91
N TYR A 263 -21.12 -14.34 12.59
CA TYR A 263 -20.92 -12.96 13.02
C TYR A 263 -19.94 -12.90 14.19
N LEU A 264 -18.85 -12.13 14.04
CA LEU A 264 -17.88 -11.88 15.10
C LEU A 264 -18.20 -10.55 15.80
N GLU A 265 -18.46 -10.61 17.10
CA GLU A 265 -18.66 -9.41 17.93
C GLU A 265 -17.35 -8.99 18.59
N GLY A 266 -16.93 -7.74 18.38
CA GLY A 266 -15.65 -7.25 18.87
C GLY A 266 -15.31 -5.84 18.39
N GLU A 267 -14.03 -5.49 18.54
CA GLU A 267 -13.48 -4.27 17.96
C GLU A 267 -12.64 -4.60 16.73
N GLU A 268 -12.90 -3.89 15.62
CA GLU A 268 -12.11 -4.03 14.40
C GLU A 268 -10.73 -3.38 14.55
N ALA A 269 -9.71 -4.07 14.03
CA ALA A 269 -8.34 -3.58 14.00
C ALA A 269 -7.66 -3.94 12.67
N SER A 270 -6.70 -3.12 12.24
CA SER A 270 -5.89 -3.37 11.04
C SER A 270 -4.46 -3.66 11.45
N PHE A 271 -3.97 -4.85 11.12
CA PHE A 271 -2.60 -5.25 11.38
C PHE A 271 -1.86 -5.44 10.07
N PHE A 272 -0.63 -4.92 10.01
CA PHE A 272 0.17 -4.93 8.79
C PHE A 272 1.49 -5.64 9.06
N ALA A 273 1.92 -6.49 8.13
CA ALA A 273 3.24 -7.12 8.18
C ALA A 273 3.95 -6.96 6.84
N LEU A 274 5.23 -6.61 6.88
CA LEU A 274 6.14 -6.65 5.74
C LEU A 274 6.70 -8.06 5.62
N VAL A 275 6.54 -8.69 4.45
CA VAL A 275 6.84 -10.10 4.22
C VAL A 275 7.76 -10.26 3.01
N ASP A 276 8.74 -11.16 3.09
CA ASP A 276 9.76 -11.43 2.04
C ASP A 276 9.65 -12.82 1.38
N GLY A 277 8.57 -13.54 1.69
CA GLY A 277 8.32 -14.90 1.26
C GLY A 277 8.44 -15.94 2.38
N GLU A 278 9.31 -15.72 3.37
CA GLU A 278 9.54 -16.67 4.47
C GLU A 278 9.48 -16.01 5.86
N ASN A 279 9.95 -14.77 5.93
CA ASN A 279 10.00 -13.94 7.13
C ASN A 279 8.92 -12.87 7.08
N ALA A 280 8.51 -12.41 8.26
CA ALA A 280 7.57 -11.31 8.40
C ALA A 280 7.95 -10.40 9.57
N ILE A 281 7.93 -9.10 9.33
CA ILE A 281 8.14 -8.07 10.33
C ILE A 281 6.83 -7.31 10.50
N ALA A 282 6.37 -7.19 11.75
CA ALA A 282 5.22 -6.35 12.08
C ALA A 282 5.52 -4.90 11.68
N LEU A 283 4.59 -4.30 10.95
CA LEU A 283 4.51 -2.85 10.81
C LEU A 283 3.70 -2.29 11.99
N GLU A 284 3.67 -0.98 12.10
CA GLU A 284 2.90 -0.32 13.15
C GLU A 284 1.39 -0.49 12.96
N SER A 285 0.66 -0.54 14.07
CA SER A 285 -0.79 -0.75 14.04
C SER A 285 -1.55 0.48 13.50
N ALA A 286 -2.72 0.25 12.90
CA ALA A 286 -3.64 1.31 12.55
C ALA A 286 -5.10 0.87 12.73
N GLN A 287 -6.01 1.83 12.89
CA GLN A 287 -7.45 1.59 12.88
C GLN A 287 -8.11 2.51 11.86
N ASP A 288 -8.82 1.90 10.91
CA ASP A 288 -9.60 2.56 9.86
C ASP A 288 -11.06 2.75 10.31
N HIS A 289 -11.72 3.73 9.70
CA HIS A 289 -13.13 4.05 9.86
C HIS A 289 -13.86 3.83 8.51
N LYS A 290 -14.36 2.62 8.29
CA LYS A 290 -14.94 2.21 6.99
C LYS A 290 -16.28 2.87 6.68
N ARG A 291 -17.12 3.11 7.68
CA ARG A 291 -18.48 3.65 7.50
C ARG A 291 -18.43 5.12 7.09
N VAL A 292 -19.31 5.51 6.16
CA VAL A 292 -19.31 6.84 5.55
C VAL A 292 -19.68 7.97 6.51
N GLY A 293 -20.56 7.70 7.48
CA GLY A 293 -21.09 8.69 8.41
C GLY A 293 -20.52 8.57 9.81
N ASP A 294 -20.61 9.68 10.55
CA ASP A 294 -20.28 9.75 11.98
C ASP A 294 -21.08 8.70 12.78
N GLY A 295 -20.49 8.21 13.87
CA GLY A 295 -21.07 7.14 14.70
C GLY A 295 -21.11 5.80 13.98
N ASP A 296 -20.25 5.60 12.98
CA ASP A 296 -20.19 4.41 12.13
C ASP A 296 -21.52 4.09 11.40
N THR A 297 -22.18 5.13 10.89
CA THR A 297 -23.46 5.04 10.18
C THR A 297 -23.31 5.01 8.65
N GLY A 298 -24.36 4.56 7.96
CA GLY A 298 -24.41 4.51 6.49
C GLY A 298 -23.59 3.35 5.88
N PRO A 299 -23.44 3.30 4.55
CA PRO A 299 -22.72 2.22 3.85
C PRO A 299 -21.23 2.14 4.20
N ASN A 300 -20.65 0.96 4.00
CA ASN A 300 -19.19 0.77 4.01
C ASN A 300 -18.55 1.51 2.83
N THR A 301 -17.32 1.96 3.05
CA THR A 301 -16.48 2.67 2.08
C THR A 301 -15.09 2.03 2.04
N GLY A 302 -14.20 2.54 1.20
CA GLY A 302 -12.77 2.18 1.26
C GLY A 302 -12.03 2.68 2.51
N GLY A 303 -12.65 3.50 3.37
CA GLY A 303 -12.05 4.12 4.55
C GLY A 303 -12.20 5.64 4.53
N MET A 304 -12.80 6.22 5.58
CA MET A 304 -13.03 7.67 5.74
C MET A 304 -11.98 8.35 6.65
N GLY A 305 -11.07 7.58 7.22
CA GLY A 305 -9.99 8.08 8.04
C GLY A 305 -9.36 6.98 8.85
N ALA A 306 -8.11 7.16 9.23
CA ALA A 306 -7.37 6.20 10.02
C ALA A 306 -6.45 6.91 11.02
N TYR A 307 -5.97 6.17 12.00
CA TYR A 307 -4.94 6.65 12.90
C TYR A 307 -3.98 5.54 13.29
N SER A 308 -2.78 5.93 13.72
CA SER A 308 -1.69 5.03 14.12
C SER A 308 -0.88 5.64 15.26
N PRO A 309 -0.49 4.88 16.30
CA PRO A 309 -0.81 3.46 16.52
C PRO A 309 -2.27 3.28 16.96
N ALA A 310 -2.79 2.05 16.89
CA ALA A 310 -4.13 1.71 17.35
C ALA A 310 -4.08 1.14 18.78
N PRO A 311 -4.60 1.84 19.82
CA PRO A 311 -4.53 1.40 21.21
C PRO A 311 -5.17 0.03 21.49
N VAL A 312 -6.12 -0.39 20.65
CA VAL A 312 -6.77 -1.72 20.75
C VAL A 312 -5.76 -2.86 20.51
N LEU A 313 -4.71 -2.63 19.71
CA LEU A 313 -3.65 -3.60 19.45
C LEU A 313 -2.48 -3.35 20.41
N THR A 314 -2.55 -3.95 21.61
CA THR A 314 -1.42 -3.92 22.54
C THR A 314 -0.25 -4.75 22.01
N LYS A 315 0.96 -4.53 22.52
CA LYS A 315 2.14 -5.29 22.09
C LYS A 315 1.97 -6.80 22.25
N GLU A 316 1.31 -7.22 23.34
CA GLU A 316 1.00 -8.62 23.59
C GLU A 316 0.03 -9.18 22.55
N LEU A 317 -0.96 -8.38 22.14
CA LEU A 317 -1.93 -8.77 21.12
C LEU A 317 -1.29 -8.81 19.73
N GLU A 318 -0.41 -7.87 19.40
CA GLU A 318 0.41 -7.90 18.19
C GLU A 318 1.25 -9.19 18.11
N ASP A 319 1.88 -9.59 19.21
CA ASP A 319 2.64 -10.84 19.28
C ASP A 319 1.76 -12.07 19.06
N VAL A 320 0.53 -12.05 19.57
CA VAL A 320 -0.47 -13.11 19.31
C VAL A 320 -0.83 -13.13 17.82
N VAL A 321 -1.15 -11.98 17.22
CA VAL A 321 -1.47 -11.86 15.79
C VAL A 321 -0.31 -12.39 14.93
N MET A 322 0.93 -12.03 15.25
CA MET A 322 2.10 -12.53 14.54
C MET A 322 2.20 -14.04 14.62
N LYS A 323 2.06 -14.63 15.82
CA LYS A 323 2.25 -16.07 16.04
C LYS A 323 1.11 -16.94 15.54
N SER A 324 -0.13 -16.49 15.64
CA SER A 324 -1.31 -17.30 15.32
C SER A 324 -1.91 -17.01 13.94
N ILE A 325 -1.65 -15.84 13.35
CA ILE A 325 -2.26 -15.41 12.09
C ILE A 325 -1.21 -15.16 11.00
N ILE A 326 -0.27 -14.24 11.23
CA ILE A 326 0.66 -13.82 10.17
C ILE A 326 1.69 -14.90 9.83
N LEU A 327 2.47 -15.36 10.80
CA LEU A 327 3.53 -16.35 10.56
C LEU A 327 2.99 -17.69 10.04
N PRO A 328 1.85 -18.23 10.54
CA PRO A 328 1.24 -19.42 9.94
C PRO A 328 0.78 -19.19 8.51
N THR A 329 0.24 -18.01 8.19
CA THR A 329 -0.14 -17.66 6.80
C THR A 329 1.08 -17.63 5.89
N VAL A 330 2.15 -16.92 6.28
CA VAL A 330 3.38 -16.84 5.48
C VAL A 330 3.98 -18.22 5.24
N LYS A 331 4.08 -19.05 6.28
CA LYS A 331 4.55 -20.43 6.17
C LYS A 331 3.63 -21.29 5.30
N GLY A 332 2.31 -21.11 5.42
CA GLY A 332 1.32 -21.82 4.61
C GLY A 332 1.47 -21.48 3.12
N MET A 333 1.54 -20.20 2.80
CA MET A 333 1.76 -19.72 1.43
C MET A 333 3.07 -20.27 0.83
N ALA A 334 4.15 -20.26 1.60
CA ALA A 334 5.42 -20.86 1.17
C ALA A 334 5.30 -22.37 0.94
N ALA A 335 4.60 -23.10 1.82
CA ALA A 335 4.39 -24.54 1.69
C ALA A 335 3.50 -24.92 0.49
N GLU A 336 2.56 -24.05 0.11
CA GLU A 336 1.73 -24.23 -1.09
C GLU A 336 2.42 -23.78 -2.39
N GLY A 337 3.69 -23.34 -2.32
CA GLY A 337 4.46 -22.93 -3.49
C GLY A 337 4.15 -21.53 -4.01
N CYS A 338 3.43 -20.71 -3.23
CA CYS A 338 3.04 -19.34 -3.59
C CYS A 338 3.55 -18.33 -2.54
N LYS A 339 4.88 -18.27 -2.35
CA LYS A 339 5.52 -17.34 -1.41
C LYS A 339 4.97 -15.92 -1.54
N PHE A 340 4.63 -15.31 -0.41
CA PHE A 340 4.07 -13.97 -0.36
C PHE A 340 5.17 -12.94 -0.12
N VAL A 341 5.35 -12.00 -1.05
CA VAL A 341 6.21 -10.81 -0.87
C VAL A 341 5.33 -9.58 -0.89
N GLY A 342 5.47 -8.65 0.05
CA GLY A 342 4.65 -7.44 0.08
C GLY A 342 4.22 -7.03 1.48
N VAL A 343 3.18 -6.21 1.55
CA VAL A 343 2.48 -5.93 2.81
C VAL A 343 1.26 -6.83 2.91
N LEU A 344 1.28 -7.70 3.92
CA LEU A 344 0.12 -8.49 4.31
C LEU A 344 -0.71 -7.68 5.30
N TYR A 345 -1.87 -7.20 4.87
CA TYR A 345 -2.82 -6.46 5.70
C TYR A 345 -3.91 -7.40 6.18
N ALA A 346 -3.86 -7.76 7.46
CA ALA A 346 -4.90 -8.51 8.14
C ALA A 346 -5.98 -7.56 8.70
N GLY A 347 -7.21 -7.71 8.19
CA GLY A 347 -8.39 -7.19 8.87
C GLY A 347 -8.75 -8.12 10.02
N LEU A 348 -8.79 -7.60 11.25
CA LEU A 348 -8.98 -8.40 12.46
C LEU A 348 -10.24 -7.97 13.21
N MET A 349 -10.87 -8.95 13.85
CA MET A 349 -11.82 -8.71 14.94
C MET A 349 -11.18 -9.12 16.25
N ILE A 350 -11.05 -8.18 17.20
CA ILE A 350 -10.66 -8.48 18.57
C ILE A 350 -11.93 -8.87 19.31
N GLU A 351 -12.13 -10.18 19.50
CA GLU A 351 -13.41 -10.72 19.95
C GLU A 351 -13.74 -10.27 21.38
N LYS A 352 -14.92 -9.71 21.58
CA LYS A 352 -15.34 -9.13 22.87
C LYS A 352 -15.33 -10.13 24.03
N LYS A 353 -15.59 -11.40 23.74
CA LYS A 353 -15.69 -12.46 24.76
C LYS A 353 -14.33 -12.97 25.23
N SER A 354 -13.38 -13.13 24.31
CA SER A 354 -12.09 -13.75 24.58
C SER A 354 -10.92 -12.77 24.63
N GLY A 355 -11.08 -11.58 24.02
CA GLY A 355 -9.99 -10.63 23.77
C GLY A 355 -8.99 -11.11 22.71
N LEU A 356 -9.25 -12.25 22.04
CA LEU A 356 -8.34 -12.83 21.06
C LEU A 356 -8.66 -12.35 19.64
N PRO A 357 -7.64 -12.22 18.77
CA PRO A 357 -7.84 -11.78 17.41
C PRO A 357 -8.34 -12.94 16.53
N LYS A 358 -9.33 -12.64 15.68
CA LYS A 358 -9.76 -13.49 14.57
C LYS A 358 -9.59 -12.76 13.26
N LEU A 359 -9.06 -13.44 12.25
CA LEU A 359 -8.93 -12.92 10.89
C LEU A 359 -10.30 -12.79 10.24
N ILE A 360 -10.62 -11.59 9.74
CA ILE A 360 -11.81 -11.28 8.93
C ILE A 360 -11.48 -11.49 7.45
N GLU A 361 -10.39 -10.90 6.98
CA GLU A 361 -9.93 -10.94 5.60
C GLU A 361 -8.46 -10.50 5.48
N TYR A 362 -7.84 -10.84 4.35
CA TYR A 362 -6.57 -10.27 3.93
C TYR A 362 -6.77 -9.27 2.80
N ASN A 363 -6.00 -8.19 2.88
CA ASN A 363 -5.60 -7.40 1.73
C ASN A 363 -4.10 -7.63 1.52
N VAL A 364 -3.65 -7.64 0.27
CA VAL A 364 -2.30 -8.06 -0.11
C VAL A 364 -1.39 -6.91 -0.52
N ARG A 365 -1.76 -5.71 -0.09
CA ARG A 365 -1.07 -4.45 -0.37
C ARG A 365 -1.29 -3.49 0.78
N PHE A 366 -0.61 -2.34 0.74
CA PHE A 366 -0.84 -1.27 1.72
C PHE A 366 -2.33 -0.84 1.74
N GLY A 367 -2.84 -0.57 2.94
CA GLY A 367 -4.18 -0.01 3.14
C GLY A 367 -4.29 1.42 2.60
N ASP A 368 -5.49 1.86 2.29
CA ASP A 368 -5.79 3.27 2.00
C ASP A 368 -7.09 3.58 2.77
N PRO A 369 -7.09 4.45 3.79
CA PRO A 369 -6.08 5.49 4.05
C PRO A 369 -4.95 5.11 5.03
N GLU A 370 -4.86 3.87 5.51
CA GLU A 370 -3.91 3.47 6.56
C GLU A 370 -2.43 3.72 6.19
N CYS A 371 -2.07 3.55 4.91
CA CYS A 371 -0.71 3.87 4.45
C CYS A 371 -0.32 5.32 4.70
N GLN A 372 -1.28 6.27 4.66
CA GLN A 372 -1.00 7.69 4.81
C GLN A 372 -0.48 8.01 6.22
N VAL A 373 -1.08 7.41 7.26
CA VAL A 373 -0.60 7.57 8.65
C VAL A 373 0.67 6.78 8.94
N LEU A 374 0.87 5.63 8.29
CA LEU A 374 2.11 4.86 8.42
C LEU A 374 3.29 5.62 7.81
N MET A 375 3.14 6.13 6.58
CA MET A 375 4.24 6.74 5.84
C MET A 375 4.73 8.07 6.41
N VAL A 376 3.88 8.83 7.12
CA VAL A 376 4.35 10.02 7.86
C VAL A 376 5.12 9.65 9.13
N ARG A 377 4.81 8.50 9.75
CA ARG A 377 5.49 8.00 10.95
C ARG A 377 6.76 7.21 10.66
N LEU A 378 6.93 6.67 9.46
CA LEU A 378 8.07 5.82 9.15
C LEU A 378 9.40 6.62 9.15
N GLU A 379 10.35 6.17 9.98
CA GLU A 379 11.71 6.71 10.06
C GLU A 379 12.76 5.82 9.39
N SER A 380 12.50 4.51 9.32
CA SER A 380 13.38 3.58 8.58
C SER A 380 13.42 3.90 7.09
N ASP A 381 14.52 3.50 6.45
CA ASP A 381 14.67 3.60 5.00
C ASP A 381 13.67 2.66 4.28
N LEU A 382 12.62 3.26 3.72
CA LEU A 382 11.58 2.51 3.03
C LEU A 382 12.10 1.77 1.80
N ALA A 383 12.86 2.42 0.90
CA ALA A 383 13.33 1.76 -0.31
C ALA A 383 14.23 0.56 0.01
N GLN A 384 15.09 0.69 1.03
CA GLN A 384 15.91 -0.42 1.51
C GLN A 384 15.05 -1.57 2.05
N ALA A 385 14.04 -1.27 2.88
CA ALA A 385 13.17 -2.30 3.44
C ALA A 385 12.35 -3.05 2.38
N LEU A 386 11.80 -2.33 1.41
CA LEU A 386 11.03 -2.93 0.31
C LEU A 386 11.93 -3.77 -0.61
N LEU A 387 13.14 -3.29 -0.90
CA LEU A 387 14.10 -4.02 -1.73
C LEU A 387 14.62 -5.28 -1.02
N ALA A 388 14.89 -5.20 0.29
CA ALA A 388 15.24 -6.37 1.10
C ALA A 388 14.11 -7.42 1.10
N ALA A 389 12.85 -6.99 1.20
CA ALA A 389 11.71 -7.89 1.07
C ALA A 389 11.65 -8.58 -0.31
N CYS A 390 11.91 -7.84 -1.40
CA CYS A 390 11.98 -8.42 -2.74
C CYS A 390 13.11 -9.46 -2.90
N ARG A 391 14.18 -9.33 -2.11
CA ARG A 391 15.35 -10.21 -2.16
C ARG A 391 15.29 -11.40 -1.19
N GLY A 392 14.26 -11.50 -0.35
CA GLY A 392 14.21 -12.52 0.71
C GLY A 392 15.20 -12.25 1.85
N GLU A 393 15.53 -10.97 2.07
CA GLU A 393 16.60 -10.53 2.96
C GLU A 393 16.05 -9.75 4.18
N LEU A 394 14.78 -9.92 4.55
CA LEU A 394 14.29 -9.32 5.79
C LEU A 394 14.94 -10.03 6.97
N SER A 395 15.81 -9.31 7.68
CA SER A 395 16.36 -9.74 8.96
C SER A 395 15.33 -9.63 10.09
N ASP A 396 15.55 -10.31 11.22
CA ASP A 396 14.74 -10.24 12.46
C ASP A 396 14.63 -8.84 13.12
N GLY A 397 15.10 -7.78 12.45
CA GLY A 397 14.98 -6.40 12.90
C GLY A 397 13.55 -5.84 12.77
N SER A 398 13.32 -4.70 13.42
CA SER A 398 12.08 -3.93 13.28
C SER A 398 12.32 -2.67 12.45
N LEU A 399 11.26 -2.14 11.84
CA LEU A 399 11.28 -0.78 11.32
C LEU A 399 11.17 0.21 12.48
N ARG A 400 11.87 1.34 12.35
CA ARG A 400 11.76 2.45 13.30
C ARG A 400 10.62 3.37 12.88
N TRP A 401 9.85 3.77 13.87
CA TRP A 401 8.68 4.62 13.74
C TRP A 401 8.84 5.81 14.67
N SER A 402 8.35 6.96 14.23
CA SER A 402 8.38 8.17 15.02
C SER A 402 7.60 7.98 16.32
N PRO A 403 8.06 8.60 17.42
CA PRO A 403 7.26 8.67 18.63
C PRO A 403 5.97 9.45 18.36
N GLY A 404 4.93 9.21 19.17
CA GLY A 404 3.63 9.87 19.05
C GLY A 404 2.68 9.17 18.09
N SER A 405 1.73 9.93 17.54
CA SER A 405 0.63 9.39 16.74
C SER A 405 0.41 10.19 15.46
N ALA A 406 -0.25 9.57 14.50
CA ALA A 406 -0.71 10.22 13.28
C ALA A 406 -2.19 9.91 13.06
N MET A 407 -2.90 10.88 12.48
CA MET A 407 -4.29 10.73 12.07
C MET A 407 -4.45 11.26 10.65
N VAL A 408 -5.30 10.58 9.88
CA VAL A 408 -5.77 11.04 8.58
C VAL A 408 -7.28 11.15 8.55
N VAL A 409 -7.77 12.30 8.11
CA VAL A 409 -9.18 12.54 7.81
C VAL A 409 -9.35 12.57 6.30
N VAL A 410 -10.18 11.67 5.77
CA VAL A 410 -10.46 11.64 4.33
C VAL A 410 -11.57 12.63 4.00
N MET A 411 -11.29 13.53 3.06
CA MET A 411 -12.32 14.34 2.41
C MET A 411 -12.79 13.62 1.13
N ALA A 412 -14.09 13.39 1.05
CA ALA A 412 -14.74 12.67 -0.03
C ALA A 412 -15.75 13.56 -0.78
N SER A 413 -16.00 13.24 -2.05
CA SER A 413 -16.98 13.95 -2.87
C SER A 413 -18.39 13.66 -2.35
N LYS A 414 -19.22 14.69 -2.15
CA LYS A 414 -20.62 14.54 -1.71
C LYS A 414 -21.35 13.51 -2.59
N GLY A 415 -21.92 12.50 -1.94
CA GLY A 415 -22.60 11.36 -2.58
C GLY A 415 -21.80 10.05 -2.55
N TYR A 416 -20.48 10.09 -2.34
CA TYR A 416 -19.68 8.88 -2.07
C TYR A 416 -20.21 8.13 -0.83
N PRO A 417 -20.29 6.78 -0.82
CA PRO A 417 -19.80 5.81 -1.81
C PRO A 417 -20.74 5.50 -2.99
N GLY A 418 -21.86 6.22 -3.09
CA GLY A 418 -22.78 6.19 -4.23
C GLY A 418 -22.30 7.10 -5.37
N SER A 419 -23.25 7.64 -6.13
CA SER A 419 -22.97 8.59 -7.22
C SER A 419 -22.58 9.96 -6.66
N TYR A 420 -21.54 10.57 -7.23
CA TYR A 420 -21.03 11.88 -6.82
C TYR A 420 -20.68 12.74 -8.04
N GLN A 421 -20.69 14.07 -7.84
CA GLN A 421 -20.30 15.03 -8.87
C GLN A 421 -18.77 15.14 -8.95
N LYS A 422 -18.24 15.12 -10.19
CA LYS A 422 -16.83 15.40 -10.48
C LYS A 422 -16.63 16.84 -10.95
N GLY A 423 -15.40 17.33 -10.90
CA GLY A 423 -15.03 18.66 -11.38
C GLY A 423 -15.32 19.79 -10.40
N THR A 424 -15.52 19.48 -9.11
CA THR A 424 -15.77 20.52 -8.09
C THR A 424 -14.43 21.10 -7.61
N VAL A 425 -14.32 22.43 -7.65
CA VAL A 425 -13.08 23.15 -7.33
C VAL A 425 -12.72 23.05 -5.85
N ILE A 426 -11.46 22.76 -5.58
CA ILE A 426 -10.83 22.67 -4.27
C ILE A 426 -9.89 23.86 -4.14
N LYS A 427 -10.02 24.63 -3.06
CA LYS A 427 -9.14 25.75 -2.75
C LYS A 427 -8.51 25.58 -1.39
N ASN A 428 -7.49 26.39 -1.14
CA ASN A 428 -6.80 26.53 0.13
C ASN A 428 -6.05 25.26 0.60
N LEU A 429 -5.46 24.51 -0.34
CA LEU A 429 -4.67 23.33 -0.01
C LEU A 429 -3.35 23.70 0.70
N ASP A 430 -2.69 24.76 0.22
CA ASP A 430 -1.44 25.24 0.81
C ASP A 430 -1.69 25.78 2.23
N GLU A 431 -2.77 26.53 2.45
CA GLU A 431 -3.15 27.04 3.77
C GLU A 431 -3.41 25.91 4.78
N ALA A 432 -3.94 24.78 4.32
CA ALA A 432 -4.12 23.59 5.15
C ALA A 432 -2.78 22.97 5.58
N GLU A 433 -1.81 22.85 4.67
CA GLU A 433 -0.46 22.37 5.01
C GLU A 433 0.31 23.37 5.90
N HIS A 434 0.00 24.66 5.82
CA HIS A 434 0.60 25.68 6.70
C HIS A 434 0.08 25.70 8.14
N VAL A 435 -0.95 24.92 8.48
CA VAL A 435 -1.46 24.83 9.87
C VAL A 435 -0.35 24.37 10.83
N ALA A 436 0.45 23.37 10.44
CA ALA A 436 1.65 22.98 11.16
C ALA A 436 2.61 22.20 10.24
N PRO A 437 3.93 22.21 10.50
CA PRO A 437 4.91 21.44 9.73
C PRO A 437 4.66 19.92 9.74
N SER A 438 3.89 19.42 10.69
CA SER A 438 3.50 18.01 10.81
C SER A 438 2.21 17.65 10.06
N VAL A 439 1.63 18.60 9.31
CA VAL A 439 0.46 18.37 8.45
C VAL A 439 0.92 18.10 7.02
N LYS A 440 0.32 17.10 6.39
CA LYS A 440 0.47 16.78 4.97
C LYS A 440 -0.88 16.45 4.35
N VAL A 441 -1.17 17.03 3.19
CA VAL A 441 -2.38 16.71 2.43
C VAL A 441 -2.01 15.74 1.31
N PHE A 442 -2.42 14.47 1.46
CA PHE A 442 -2.24 13.49 0.40
C PHE A 442 -3.41 13.54 -0.57
N HIS A 443 -3.09 13.67 -1.86
CA HIS A 443 -4.10 13.65 -2.91
C HIS A 443 -4.42 12.23 -3.35
N ALA A 444 -5.71 11.96 -3.53
CA ALA A 444 -6.24 10.76 -4.15
C ALA A 444 -6.92 11.15 -5.48
N GLY A 445 -8.25 11.26 -5.49
CA GLY A 445 -9.02 11.60 -6.69
C GLY A 445 -9.01 13.09 -7.05
N THR A 446 -7.85 13.70 -7.31
CA THR A 446 -7.73 15.10 -7.78
C THR A 446 -7.18 15.22 -9.19
N ALA A 447 -7.65 16.21 -9.94
CA ALA A 447 -7.10 16.64 -11.23
C ALA A 447 -6.89 18.16 -11.25
N LEU A 448 -6.27 18.69 -12.32
CA LEU A 448 -6.28 20.11 -12.63
C LEU A 448 -7.34 20.39 -13.71
N ASP A 449 -8.08 21.49 -13.58
CA ASP A 449 -8.94 22.01 -14.64
C ASP A 449 -8.16 22.85 -15.67
N SER A 450 -8.86 23.42 -16.65
CA SER A 450 -8.25 24.25 -17.70
C SER A 450 -7.62 25.54 -17.19
N ASP A 451 -8.04 26.02 -16.02
CA ASP A 451 -7.56 27.24 -15.39
C ASP A 451 -6.43 26.95 -14.39
N GLY A 452 -6.05 25.68 -14.23
CA GLY A 452 -5.02 25.22 -13.31
C GLY A 452 -5.50 25.07 -11.86
N ASN A 453 -6.81 25.07 -11.60
CA ASN A 453 -7.34 24.81 -10.26
C ASN A 453 -7.38 23.32 -9.98
N PHE A 454 -7.15 22.94 -8.72
CA PHE A 454 -7.43 21.58 -8.27
C PHE A 454 -8.94 21.31 -8.24
N ILE A 455 -9.34 20.17 -8.78
CA ILE A 455 -10.74 19.70 -8.80
C ILE A 455 -10.84 18.26 -8.28
N GLY A 456 -11.94 17.96 -7.59
CA GLY A 456 -12.28 16.60 -7.17
C GLY A 456 -12.84 15.77 -8.32
N VAL A 457 -12.21 14.64 -8.64
CA VAL A 457 -12.58 13.72 -9.73
C VAL A 457 -12.80 12.27 -9.29
N GLY A 458 -12.57 11.96 -8.00
CA GLY A 458 -12.79 10.65 -7.39
C GLY A 458 -13.78 10.67 -6.22
N GLY A 459 -14.08 9.49 -5.69
CA GLY A 459 -14.93 9.32 -4.51
C GLY A 459 -14.24 9.83 -3.25
N ARG A 460 -13.06 9.28 -2.96
CA ARG A 460 -12.10 9.83 -1.99
C ARG A 460 -11.14 10.77 -2.72
N VAL A 461 -10.94 11.96 -2.19
CA VAL A 461 -10.26 13.04 -2.92
C VAL A 461 -9.00 13.50 -2.21
N LEU A 462 -9.05 13.73 -0.90
CA LEU A 462 -7.90 14.13 -0.10
C LEU A 462 -7.82 13.28 1.18
N GLY A 463 -6.62 13.02 1.64
CA GLY A 463 -6.31 12.54 2.98
C GLY A 463 -5.52 13.60 3.73
N VAL A 464 -6.18 14.35 4.61
CA VAL A 464 -5.55 15.38 5.43
C VAL A 464 -4.94 14.71 6.65
N THR A 465 -3.62 14.60 6.66
CA THR A 465 -2.85 13.82 7.63
C THR A 465 -2.07 14.73 8.54
N ALA A 466 -2.07 14.47 9.84
CA ALA A 466 -1.25 15.20 10.80
C ALA A 466 -0.56 14.25 11.78
N GLN A 467 0.67 14.58 12.18
CA GLN A 467 1.36 13.97 13.31
C GLN A 467 1.28 14.86 14.55
N GLY A 468 1.18 14.22 15.71
CA GLY A 468 1.20 14.85 17.03
C GLY A 468 1.95 13.99 18.05
N ARG A 469 2.26 14.57 19.21
CA ARG A 469 2.88 13.87 20.35
C ARG A 469 2.00 12.75 20.90
N ASP A 470 0.70 12.87 20.71
CA ASP A 470 -0.32 11.87 21.01
C ASP A 470 -1.45 11.96 19.98
N LEU A 471 -2.42 11.05 20.10
CA LEU A 471 -3.55 10.95 19.18
C LEU A 471 -4.49 12.17 19.27
N GLU A 472 -4.57 12.83 20.43
CA GLU A 472 -5.41 14.01 20.61
C GLU A 472 -4.87 15.20 19.82
N GLU A 473 -3.56 15.46 19.92
CA GLU A 473 -2.90 16.52 19.15
C GLU A 473 -2.93 16.23 17.65
N ALA A 474 -2.70 14.97 17.22
CA ALA A 474 -2.80 14.58 15.82
C ALA A 474 -4.21 14.82 15.26
N ARG A 475 -5.26 14.48 16.03
CA ARG A 475 -6.65 14.76 15.67
C ARG A 475 -6.89 16.26 15.52
N ASP A 476 -6.53 17.04 16.54
CA ASP A 476 -6.84 18.47 16.59
C ASP A 476 -6.14 19.21 15.43
N LEU A 477 -4.90 18.85 15.08
CA LEU A 477 -4.20 19.41 13.92
C LEU A 477 -4.82 18.98 12.58
N ALA A 478 -5.18 17.71 12.42
CA ALA A 478 -5.80 17.22 11.18
C ALA A 478 -7.13 17.95 10.91
N TYR A 479 -7.99 18.12 11.93
CA TYR A 479 -9.24 18.86 11.76
C TYR A 479 -9.05 20.36 11.55
N GLN A 480 -8.08 20.99 12.22
CA GLN A 480 -7.73 22.40 11.95
C GLN A 480 -7.31 22.61 10.49
N ALA A 481 -6.54 21.67 9.92
CA ALA A 481 -6.15 21.70 8.51
C ALA A 481 -7.34 21.46 7.57
N VAL A 482 -8.20 20.48 7.88
CA VAL A 482 -9.45 20.25 7.12
C VAL A 482 -10.33 21.51 7.08
N GLU A 483 -10.39 22.28 8.17
CA GLU A 483 -11.17 23.52 8.25
C GLU A 483 -10.61 24.66 7.37
N GLN A 484 -9.33 24.63 6.99
CA GLN A 484 -8.77 25.61 6.05
C GLN A 484 -9.20 25.34 4.60
N ILE A 485 -9.44 24.07 4.26
CA ILE A 485 -9.75 23.65 2.88
C ILE A 485 -11.14 24.12 2.49
N ASN A 486 -11.21 24.95 1.44
CA ASN A 486 -12.48 25.38 0.87
C ASN A 486 -12.85 24.48 -0.29
N TRP A 487 -13.68 23.47 0.02
CA TRP A 487 -14.23 22.56 -0.97
C TRP A 487 -15.72 22.29 -0.72
N PRO A 488 -16.63 23.12 -1.27
CA PRO A 488 -18.07 22.97 -1.06
C PRO A 488 -18.65 21.65 -1.60
N GLY A 489 -17.97 21.04 -2.57
CA GLY A 489 -18.32 19.72 -3.13
C GLY A 489 -17.90 18.54 -2.27
N GLY A 490 -17.13 18.77 -1.20
CA GLY A 490 -16.61 17.74 -0.31
C GLY A 490 -17.39 17.58 0.99
N PHE A 491 -17.14 16.46 1.66
CA PHE A 491 -17.52 16.22 3.06
C PHE A 491 -16.47 15.32 3.72
N TYR A 492 -16.49 15.24 5.04
CA TYR A 492 -15.61 14.39 5.85
C TYR A 492 -16.33 14.01 7.15
N ARG A 493 -15.88 12.94 7.81
CA ARG A 493 -16.36 12.54 9.14
C ARG A 493 -15.75 13.40 10.23
N ARG A 494 -16.51 13.72 11.27
CA ARG A 494 -16.07 14.58 12.40
C ARG A 494 -15.60 13.81 13.62
N ASP A 495 -15.58 12.49 13.53
CA ASP A 495 -15.35 11.59 14.65
C ASP A 495 -14.21 10.59 14.39
N ILE A 496 -13.28 10.87 13.49
CA ILE A 496 -12.13 9.98 13.27
C ILE A 496 -11.33 9.85 14.59
N GLY A 497 -11.17 8.62 15.06
CA GLY A 497 -10.50 8.30 16.33
C GLY A 497 -11.42 8.29 17.56
N TRP A 498 -12.74 8.43 17.41
CA TRP A 498 -13.69 8.51 18.53
C TRP A 498 -13.75 7.31 19.47
N ARG A 499 -13.28 6.13 19.02
CA ARG A 499 -13.18 4.93 19.87
C ARG A 499 -11.97 4.99 20.81
N ALA A 500 -10.90 5.66 20.39
CA ALA A 500 -9.66 5.81 21.16
C ALA A 500 -9.63 7.08 22.01
N LEU A 501 -10.40 8.12 21.63
CA LEU A 501 -10.42 9.41 22.31
C LEU A 501 -11.81 9.70 22.91
N PRO A 502 -11.88 10.35 24.08
CA PRO A 502 -13.15 10.85 24.61
C PRO A 502 -13.76 11.90 23.65
N GLN A 503 -15.08 11.85 23.46
CA GLN A 503 -15.79 12.78 22.56
C GLN A 503 -15.70 14.22 23.10
N LYS A 504 -15.14 15.14 22.29
CA LYS A 504 -15.36 16.59 22.46
C LYS A 504 -16.67 16.94 21.73
N GLN A 505 -17.61 17.59 22.41
CA GLN A 505 -18.80 18.14 21.76
C GLN A 505 -18.37 19.24 20.80
N PHE A 506 -18.32 18.96 19.50
CA PHE A 506 -18.20 20.00 18.49
C PHE A 506 -19.53 20.74 18.41
N VAL A 507 -19.57 21.96 18.97
CA VAL A 507 -20.71 22.87 18.78
C VAL A 507 -20.68 23.30 17.31
N SER A 508 -21.61 22.78 16.51
CA SER A 508 -21.84 23.23 15.15
C SER A 508 -22.07 24.74 15.15
N LYS A 509 -21.15 25.50 14.54
CA LYS A 509 -21.47 26.87 14.12
C LYS A 509 -22.38 26.74 12.90
N ASN A 510 -23.66 27.05 13.13
CA ASN A 510 -24.70 27.15 12.10
C ASN A 510 -24.36 28.17 11.01
#